data_AF-A0A6L6YJU3-F1
#
_entry.id   AF-A0A6L6YJU3-F1
#
_cell.length_a   1.000
_cell.length_b   1.000
_cell.length_c   1.000
_cell.angle_alpha   90.00
_cell.angle_beta   90.00
_cell.angle_gamma   90.00
#
_symmetry.space_group_name_H-M   'P 1'
#
loop_
_entity.id
_entity.type
_entity.pdbx_description
1 polymer ?
#
loop_
_entity_poly.entity_id
_entity_poly.type
_entity_poly.pdbx_seq_one_letter_code
_entity_poly.pdbx_strand_id
1 'polypeptide(L)'
;MRKLFVPLVLLLVSTVACAEMKYYYNEKGQCIGGENIPGYKDPRTTITEEDMKGMVYVSPEQKRKMDEKIFKEALENEITARMYQDRVATREQAIKDILSGVPRKVR
;
A
#
# COMPACT_ATOMS: atom_id res chain seq x y z
N MET A 1 -20.99 23.81 -46.21
CA MET A 1 -20.44 22.67 -45.44
C MET A 1 -19.35 23.12 -44.45
N ARG A 2 -19.60 24.10 -43.57
CA ARG A 2 -18.54 24.67 -42.70
C ARG A 2 -19.01 25.07 -41.29
N LYS A 3 -20.16 24.53 -40.84
CA LYS A 3 -20.78 24.88 -39.54
C LYS A 3 -20.93 23.69 -38.57
N LEU A 4 -20.53 22.48 -38.98
CA LEU A 4 -20.66 21.25 -38.18
C LEU A 4 -19.38 20.82 -37.45
N PHE A 5 -18.25 21.52 -37.67
CA PHE A 5 -16.97 21.17 -37.04
C PHE A 5 -16.82 21.70 -35.60
N VAL A 6 -17.47 22.81 -35.27
CA VAL A 6 -17.36 23.44 -33.94
C VAL A 6 -18.02 22.61 -32.82
N PRO A 7 -19.23 22.04 -32.97
CA PRO A 7 -19.85 21.28 -31.88
C PRO A 7 -19.16 19.94 -31.63
N LEU A 8 -18.53 19.33 -32.65
CA LEU A 8 -17.81 18.06 -32.51
C LEU A 8 -16.51 18.23 -31.70
N VAL A 9 -15.79 19.34 -31.88
CA VAL A 9 -14.57 19.65 -31.13
C VAL A 9 -14.89 19.97 -29.66
N LEU A 10 -15.98 20.68 -29.37
CA LEU A 10 -16.40 20.98 -27.99
C LEU A 10 -16.80 19.72 -27.20
N LEU A 11 -17.40 18.72 -27.87
CA LEU A 11 -17.81 17.46 -27.24
C LEU A 11 -16.62 16.54 -26.89
N LEU A 12 -15.52 16.65 -27.65
CA LEU A 12 -14.29 15.87 -27.42
C LEU A 12 -13.42 16.45 -26.29
N VAL A 13 -13.52 17.74 -25.97
CA VAL A 13 -12.73 18.36 -24.88
C VAL A 13 -13.27 17.99 -23.50
N SER A 14 -14.58 17.69 -23.37
CA SER A 14 -15.20 17.35 -22.08
C SER A 14 -14.86 15.97 -21.52
N THR A 15 -14.32 15.04 -22.31
CA THR A 15 -14.03 13.66 -21.84
C THR A 15 -12.64 13.48 -21.25
N VAL A 16 -11.73 14.44 -21.44
CA VAL A 16 -10.32 14.31 -21.01
C VAL A 16 -10.11 14.72 -19.55
N ALA A 17 -11.06 15.43 -18.93
CA ALA A 17 -10.90 15.98 -17.59
C ALA A 17 -11.07 14.97 -16.44
N CYS A 18 -11.50 13.72 -16.70
CA CYS A 18 -11.73 12.72 -15.66
C CYS A 18 -10.49 11.89 -15.28
N ALA A 19 -9.37 11.99 -16.01
CA ALA A 19 -8.21 11.14 -15.78
C ALA A 19 -7.36 11.55 -14.56
N GLU A 20 -7.41 12.83 -14.15
CA GLU A 20 -6.51 13.41 -13.15
C GLU A 20 -7.17 13.61 -11.77
N MET A 21 -8.29 12.93 -11.50
CA MET A 21 -9.03 13.08 -10.24
C MET A 21 -8.76 11.91 -9.30
N LYS A 22 -8.16 12.19 -8.15
CA LYS A 22 -7.98 11.22 -7.08
C LYS A 22 -9.18 11.27 -6.14
N TYR A 23 -9.96 10.19 -6.09
CA TYR A 23 -11.10 10.06 -5.19
C TYR A 23 -10.72 9.43 -3.85
N TYR A 24 -11.29 9.96 -2.77
CA TYR A 24 -11.12 9.47 -1.41
C TYR A 24 -12.37 8.72 -0.97
N TYR A 25 -12.18 7.56 -0.33
CA TYR A 25 -13.28 6.70 0.12
C TYR A 25 -13.18 6.43 1.62
N ASN A 26 -14.32 6.37 2.30
CA ASN A 26 -14.39 5.96 3.70
C ASN A 26 -14.29 4.43 3.88
N GLU A 27 -14.27 3.95 5.12
CA GLU A 27 -14.23 2.51 5.46
C GLU A 27 -15.43 1.71 4.91
N LYS A 28 -16.54 2.39 4.59
CA LYS A 28 -17.73 1.79 3.98
C LYS A 28 -17.68 1.80 2.45
N GLY A 29 -16.57 2.24 1.85
CA GLY A 29 -16.39 2.34 0.40
C GLY A 29 -17.14 3.49 -0.27
N GLN A 30 -17.65 4.46 0.49
CA GLN A 30 -18.37 5.62 -0.06
C GLN A 30 -17.39 6.73 -0.40
N CYS A 31 -17.57 7.37 -1.57
CA CYS A 31 -16.76 8.52 -1.97
C CYS A 31 -17.06 9.71 -1.05
N ILE A 32 -16.01 10.24 -0.41
CA ILE A 32 -16.09 11.39 0.51
C ILE A 32 -15.44 12.66 -0.05
N GLY A 33 -14.83 12.58 -1.24
CA GLY A 33 -14.23 13.73 -1.90
C GLY A 33 -13.34 13.33 -3.07
N GLY A 34 -12.89 14.33 -3.82
CA GLY A 34 -11.94 14.18 -4.90
C GLY A 34 -11.02 15.39 -5.01
N GLU A 35 -9.77 15.15 -5.35
CA GLU A 35 -8.75 16.17 -5.59
C GLU A 35 -8.23 16.04 -7.02
N ASN A 36 -8.12 17.17 -7.73
CA ASN A 36 -7.44 17.18 -9.03
C ASN A 36 -5.94 17.18 -8.78
N ILE A 37 -5.28 16.11 -9.17
CA ILE A 37 -3.82 15.94 -9.09
C ILE A 37 -3.33 15.77 -10.53
N PRO A 38 -2.79 16.83 -11.16
CA PRO A 38 -2.29 16.75 -12.53
C PRO A 38 -1.28 15.61 -12.70
N GLY A 39 -1.45 14.79 -13.74
CA GLY A 39 -0.64 13.60 -13.99
C GLY A 39 -0.93 12.38 -13.10
N TYR A 40 -1.87 12.46 -12.15
CA TYR A 40 -2.36 11.28 -11.43
C TYR A 40 -3.09 10.34 -12.41
N LYS A 41 -2.75 9.06 -12.34
CA LYS A 41 -3.43 7.99 -13.08
C LYS A 41 -4.10 7.10 -12.05
N ASP A 42 -5.43 7.12 -11.98
CA ASP A 42 -6.17 6.26 -11.04
C ASP A 42 -5.92 4.79 -11.41
N PRO A 43 -5.21 4.01 -10.56
CA PRO A 43 -4.88 2.62 -10.86
C PRO A 43 -6.12 1.77 -11.13
N ARG A 44 -7.30 2.15 -10.59
CA ARG A 44 -8.56 1.44 -10.85
C ARG A 44 -9.00 1.50 -12.32
N THR A 45 -8.54 2.52 -13.05
CA THR A 45 -8.91 2.77 -14.45
C THR A 45 -7.72 2.71 -15.40
N THR A 46 -6.49 2.75 -14.88
CA THR A 46 -5.27 2.80 -15.70
C THR A 46 -4.37 1.57 -15.57
N ILE A 47 -4.65 0.62 -14.68
CA ILE A 47 -3.95 -0.68 -14.64
C ILE A 47 -4.20 -1.42 -15.97
N THR A 48 -3.13 -1.87 -16.59
CA THR A 48 -3.15 -2.69 -17.82
C THR A 48 -2.96 -4.17 -17.52
N GLU A 49 -3.28 -5.05 -18.48
CA GLU A 49 -3.02 -6.49 -18.35
C GLU A 49 -1.52 -6.79 -18.14
N GLU A 50 -0.65 -6.04 -18.80
CA GLU A 50 0.80 -6.06 -18.59
C GLU A 50 1.19 -5.70 -17.15
N ASP A 51 0.53 -4.70 -16.52
CA ASP A 51 0.79 -4.35 -15.12
C ASP A 51 0.32 -5.45 -14.14
N MET A 52 -0.70 -6.21 -14.53
CA MET A 52 -1.20 -7.36 -13.76
C MET A 52 -0.39 -8.63 -13.98
N LYS A 53 0.52 -8.65 -14.97
CA LYS A 53 1.28 -9.84 -15.34
C LYS A 53 2.22 -10.25 -14.21
N GLY A 54 1.95 -11.42 -13.63
CA GLY A 54 2.71 -11.95 -12.50
C GLY A 54 2.14 -11.60 -11.13
N MET A 55 1.04 -10.82 -11.06
CA MET A 55 0.28 -10.66 -9.83
C MET A 55 -0.53 -11.93 -9.56
N VAL A 56 -0.35 -12.52 -8.38
CA VAL A 56 -1.15 -13.67 -7.93
C VAL A 56 -2.17 -13.17 -6.92
N TYR A 57 -3.44 -13.55 -7.11
CA TYR A 57 -4.45 -13.30 -6.10
C TYR A 57 -4.11 -14.09 -4.84
N VAL A 58 -3.94 -13.36 -3.73
CA VAL A 58 -3.73 -13.94 -2.40
C VAL A 58 -5.00 -13.69 -1.60
N SER A 59 -5.63 -14.77 -1.12
CA SER A 59 -6.81 -14.62 -0.27
C SER A 59 -6.46 -13.89 1.03
N PRO A 60 -7.42 -13.20 1.68
CA PRO A 60 -7.16 -12.54 2.96
C PRO A 60 -6.57 -13.49 4.03
N GLU A 61 -7.01 -14.76 4.03
CA GLU A 61 -6.48 -15.76 4.95
C GLU A 61 -5.03 -16.14 4.62
N GLN A 62 -4.69 -16.32 3.34
CA GLN A 62 -3.31 -16.58 2.91
C GLN A 62 -2.40 -15.42 3.25
N LYS A 63 -2.86 -14.18 3.03
CA LYS A 63 -2.14 -12.97 3.42
C LYS A 63 -1.90 -12.93 4.93
N ARG A 64 -2.92 -13.24 5.74
CA ARG A 64 -2.79 -13.31 7.20
C ARG A 64 -1.75 -14.34 7.65
N LYS A 65 -1.74 -15.53 7.05
CA LYS A 65 -0.73 -16.58 7.36
C LYS A 65 0.68 -16.17 6.96
N MET A 66 0.82 -15.51 5.81
CA MET A 66 2.10 -14.97 5.34
C MET A 66 2.60 -13.86 6.27
N ASP A 67 1.74 -12.90 6.63
CA ASP A 67 2.07 -11.80 7.54
C ASP A 67 2.46 -12.35 8.94
N GLU A 68 1.75 -13.37 9.43
CA GLU A 68 2.08 -14.05 10.70
C GLU A 68 3.44 -14.74 10.65
N LYS A 69 3.78 -15.39 9.52
CA LYS A 69 5.09 -16.01 9.31
C LYS A 69 6.20 -14.95 9.30
N ILE A 70 6.02 -13.88 8.53
CA ILE A 70 6.99 -12.77 8.45
C ILE A 70 7.21 -12.17 9.84
N PHE A 71 6.13 -11.94 10.59
CA PHE A 71 6.21 -11.43 11.95
C PHE A 71 7.00 -12.36 12.89
N LYS A 72 6.72 -13.67 12.85
CA LYS A 72 7.43 -14.66 13.67
C LYS A 72 8.93 -14.68 13.35
N GLU A 73 9.29 -14.69 12.07
CA GLU A 73 10.70 -14.65 11.64
C GLU A 73 11.40 -13.36 12.09
N ALA A 74 10.74 -12.21 11.92
CA ALA A 74 11.26 -10.94 12.40
C ALA A 74 11.45 -10.92 13.93
N LEU A 75 10.49 -11.48 14.67
CA LEU A 75 10.56 -11.57 16.13
C LEU A 75 11.72 -12.47 16.58
N GLU A 76 11.90 -13.63 15.97
CA GLU A 76 13.04 -14.52 16.28
C GLU A 76 14.39 -13.86 15.98
N ASN A 77 14.49 -13.14 14.86
CA ASN A 77 15.69 -12.39 14.51
C ASN A 77 16.01 -11.30 15.52
N GLU A 78 14.99 -10.56 15.98
CA GLU A 78 15.16 -9.52 16.99
C GLU A 78 15.54 -10.10 18.37
N ILE A 79 14.92 -11.20 18.80
CA ILE A 79 15.30 -11.90 20.04
C ILE A 79 16.76 -12.38 19.96
N THR A 80 17.12 -13.02 18.85
CA THR A 80 18.49 -13.48 18.58
C THR A 80 19.47 -12.32 18.66
N ALA A 81 19.16 -11.22 17.99
CA ALA A 81 20.01 -10.05 17.98
C ALA A 81 20.15 -9.41 19.38
N ARG A 82 19.09 -9.38 20.20
CA ARG A 82 19.20 -8.93 21.60
C ARG A 82 20.08 -9.85 22.45
N MET A 83 19.99 -11.15 22.28
CA MET A 83 20.81 -12.10 23.03
C MET A 83 22.29 -11.98 22.65
N TYR A 84 22.61 -11.94 21.36
CA TYR A 84 24.01 -12.01 20.89
C TYR A 84 24.69 -10.64 20.76
N GLN A 85 23.97 -9.60 20.35
CA GLN A 85 24.55 -8.27 20.12
C GLN A 85 24.42 -7.37 21.37
N ASP A 86 23.24 -7.37 22.00
CA ASP A 86 22.98 -6.52 23.18
C ASP A 86 23.33 -7.22 24.51
N ARG A 87 23.84 -8.47 24.41
CA ARG A 87 24.26 -9.34 25.51
C ARG A 87 23.19 -9.55 26.57
N VAL A 88 21.92 -9.65 26.15
CA VAL A 88 20.82 -10.01 27.04
C VAL A 88 20.95 -11.50 27.40
N ALA A 89 20.97 -11.79 28.70
CA ALA A 89 21.36 -13.11 29.21
C ALA A 89 20.39 -14.24 28.86
N THR A 90 19.10 -13.94 28.69
CA THR A 90 18.07 -14.95 28.42
C THR A 90 17.08 -14.50 27.37
N ARG A 91 16.44 -15.49 26.75
CA ARG A 91 15.39 -15.29 25.75
C ARG A 91 14.18 -14.58 26.35
N GLU A 92 13.78 -14.95 27.57
CA GLU A 92 12.64 -14.37 28.29
C GLU A 92 12.87 -12.89 28.56
N GLN A 93 14.11 -12.52 28.93
CA GLN A 93 14.46 -11.12 29.13
C GLN A 93 14.46 -10.36 27.81
N ALA A 94 14.98 -10.95 26.72
CA ALA A 94 14.93 -10.33 25.40
C ALA A 94 13.48 -10.08 24.94
N ILE A 95 12.58 -11.05 25.12
CA ILE A 95 11.15 -10.90 24.82
C ILE A 95 10.54 -9.80 25.67
N LYS A 96 10.80 -9.79 26.98
CA LYS A 96 10.30 -8.76 27.89
C LYS A 96 10.75 -7.36 27.45
N ASP A 97 12.01 -7.21 27.07
CA ASP A 97 12.57 -5.95 26.60
C ASP A 97 11.92 -5.49 25.28
N ILE A 98 11.63 -6.41 24.35
CA ILE A 98 10.90 -6.11 23.10
C ILE A 98 9.48 -5.62 23.43
N LEU A 99 8.74 -6.38 24.24
CA LEU A 99 7.35 -6.07 24.58
C LEU A 99 7.20 -4.78 25.39
N SER A 100 8.23 -4.41 26.15
CA SER A 100 8.28 -3.15 26.91
C SER A 100 8.85 -1.98 26.10
N GLY A 101 9.16 -2.18 24.81
CA GLY A 101 9.65 -1.13 23.92
C GLY A 101 11.05 -0.64 24.27
N VAL A 102 11.85 -1.43 24.99
CA VAL A 102 13.24 -1.07 25.31
C VAL A 102 14.02 -0.97 23.99
N PRO A 103 14.65 0.18 23.70
CA PRO A 103 15.42 0.35 22.49
C PRO A 103 16.65 -0.56 22.50
N ARG A 104 17.11 -0.93 21.31
CA ARG A 104 18.34 -1.71 21.14
C ARG A 104 19.54 -0.94 21.69
N LYS A 105 20.51 -1.68 22.23
CA LYS A 105 21.78 -1.12 22.74
C LYS A 105 22.81 -0.86 21.63
N VAL A 106 22.40 -0.93 20.36
CA VAL A 106 23.31 -0.83 19.21
C VAL A 106 24.19 0.41 19.37
N ARG A 107 25.49 0.16 19.30
CA ARG A 107 26.55 1.15 19.25
C ARG A 107 27.12 1.17 17.83
#